data_AF-A0A7C4HRG0-F1
#
_entry.id   AF-A0A7C4HRG0-F1
#
_cell.length_a   1.000
_cell.length_b   1.000
_cell.length_c   1.000
_cell.angle_alpha   90.00
_cell.angle_beta   90.00
_cell.angle_gamma   90.00
#
_symmetry.space_group_name_H-M   'P 1'
#
loop_
_entity.id
_entity.type
_entity.pdbx_description
1 polymer ?
#
loop_
_entity_poly.entity_id
_entity_poly.type
_entity_poly.pdbx_seq_one_letter_code
_entity_poly.pdbx_strand_id
1 'polypeptide(L)'
;MLIYPHFLDYVTGLKYTVMDEKLPYEFKLSPETFHVLEVVDLERAGFDKEKGEYAVLRLWKKDVEMLKAVEIVSRRTNVPRSNIYFYGMKDKNAFTVSHLFIRSQLLERECLPLVMDNIRVELIGFIRTRPKRAYFKGNKFRVFIDADTGNKTRLLSLLGEMVRAISQMGLPAYYGYQRFGWKRYNSHVLGKYILLGREDLFAEEFLKSHYPREDYECALKRYLGVYEHLIYENTYRKMPLDRGFKEINAKVNNMFLDAYSSFLFNMLLNTLIEKSGLGSLDTELPMPGCIDGLRYYEPILRVENVEPRLLSKLKCFYRTGLFRPVDNVIRDDHDRVIYEFFLEPGMYATVILRELFKDGLVLEAG
;
A
#
# COMPACT_ATOMS: atom_id res chain seq x y z
N MET A 1 -15.47 12.64 -15.76
CA MET A 1 -14.75 12.38 -14.49
C MET A 1 -15.78 12.26 -13.39
N LEU A 2 -15.94 11.07 -12.81
CA LEU A 2 -16.78 10.88 -11.64
C LEU A 2 -16.04 11.36 -10.39
N ILE A 3 -16.82 11.88 -9.45
CA ILE A 3 -16.33 12.38 -8.17
C ILE A 3 -16.73 11.40 -7.07
N TYR A 4 -15.76 10.98 -6.25
CA TYR A 4 -15.95 10.10 -5.10
C TYR A 4 -16.85 8.85 -5.36
N PRO A 5 -16.59 8.04 -6.41
CA PRO A 5 -17.37 6.83 -6.70
C PRO A 5 -17.37 5.79 -5.57
N HIS A 6 -16.37 5.79 -4.69
CA HIS A 6 -16.29 4.87 -3.56
C HIS A 6 -16.21 5.68 -2.26
N PHE A 7 -16.93 5.29 -1.20
CA PHE A 7 -17.04 6.10 0.03
C PHE A 7 -15.68 6.44 0.67
N LEU A 8 -14.69 5.54 0.56
CA LEU A 8 -13.33 5.80 1.06
C LEU A 8 -12.64 6.93 0.31
N ASP A 9 -13.03 7.23 -0.94
CA ASP A 9 -12.42 8.31 -1.72
C ASP A 9 -12.59 9.66 -1.01
N TYR A 10 -13.75 9.88 -0.38
CA TYR A 10 -14.01 11.09 0.39
C TYR A 10 -13.06 11.19 1.58
N VAL A 11 -12.92 10.10 2.34
CA VAL A 11 -12.11 10.06 3.54
C VAL A 11 -10.60 10.17 3.24
N THR A 12 -10.17 9.71 2.08
CA THR A 12 -8.74 9.58 1.73
C THR A 12 -8.29 10.58 0.67
N GLY A 13 -9.20 11.42 0.17
CA GLY A 13 -8.91 12.48 -0.79
C GLY A 13 -8.72 12.01 -2.24
N LEU A 14 -9.19 10.82 -2.63
CA LEU A 14 -9.12 10.32 -4.02
C LEU A 14 -10.29 10.85 -4.85
N LYS A 15 -10.36 12.17 -5.04
CA LYS A 15 -11.58 12.84 -5.52
C LYS A 15 -12.03 12.39 -6.89
N TYR A 16 -11.12 12.21 -7.85
CA TYR A 16 -11.47 12.10 -9.25
C TYR A 16 -11.17 10.73 -9.86
N THR A 17 -12.07 10.22 -10.71
CA THR A 17 -11.78 9.20 -11.73
C THR A 17 -11.44 9.89 -13.05
N VAL A 18 -10.72 9.23 -13.94
CA VAL A 18 -10.42 9.77 -15.27
C VAL A 18 -11.52 9.46 -16.28
N MET A 19 -12.19 8.31 -16.13
CA MET A 19 -13.31 7.85 -16.97
C MET A 19 -14.61 7.84 -16.17
N ASP A 20 -15.76 7.84 -16.85
CA ASP A 20 -17.07 7.71 -16.20
C ASP A 20 -17.56 6.26 -16.21
N GLU A 21 -17.16 5.51 -17.23
CA GLU A 21 -17.39 4.09 -17.41
C GLU A 21 -16.89 3.26 -16.21
N LYS A 22 -17.55 2.12 -15.97
CA LYS A 22 -17.13 1.08 -15.03
C LYS A 22 -17.40 -0.30 -15.61
N LEU A 23 -16.64 -1.28 -15.15
CA LEU A 23 -16.97 -2.68 -15.38
C LEU A 23 -18.25 -3.03 -14.62
N PRO A 24 -19.20 -3.76 -15.24
CA PRO A 24 -20.51 -4.05 -14.63
C PRO A 24 -20.45 -5.22 -13.65
N TYR A 25 -19.35 -5.38 -12.92
CA TYR A 25 -19.09 -6.49 -12.00
C TYR A 25 -18.60 -5.96 -10.67
N GLU A 26 -18.94 -6.63 -9.58
CA GLU A 26 -18.27 -6.42 -8.32
C GLU A 26 -16.89 -7.10 -8.35
N PHE A 27 -15.87 -6.40 -7.86
CA PHE A 27 -14.54 -6.95 -7.70
C PHE A 27 -14.19 -7.02 -6.22
N LYS A 28 -14.21 -8.23 -5.68
CA LYS A 28 -13.76 -8.50 -4.32
C LYS A 28 -12.25 -8.70 -4.30
N LEU A 29 -11.53 -7.84 -3.58
CA LEU A 29 -10.08 -7.98 -3.41
C LEU A 29 -9.77 -9.12 -2.41
N SER A 30 -9.16 -10.19 -2.92
CA SER A 30 -8.86 -11.41 -2.16
C SER A 30 -7.59 -12.08 -2.68
N PRO A 31 -7.01 -13.04 -1.93
CA PRO A 31 -5.90 -13.85 -2.44
C PRO A 31 -6.20 -14.63 -3.72
N GLU A 32 -7.47 -14.94 -4.01
CA GLU A 32 -7.92 -15.67 -5.20
C GLU A 32 -8.06 -14.78 -6.44
N THR A 33 -8.34 -13.49 -6.23
CA THR A 33 -8.63 -12.52 -7.29
C THR A 33 -7.50 -11.53 -7.54
N PHE A 34 -6.56 -11.42 -6.60
CA PHE A 34 -5.52 -10.40 -6.63
C PHE A 34 -4.14 -10.96 -6.26
N HIS A 35 -3.29 -11.07 -7.28
CA HIS A 35 -1.93 -11.59 -7.15
C HIS A 35 -0.90 -10.46 -7.35
N VAL A 36 0.12 -10.43 -6.49
CA VAL A 36 1.21 -9.44 -6.52
C VAL A 36 2.56 -10.12 -6.58
N LEU A 37 3.33 -9.86 -7.64
CA LEU A 37 4.65 -10.42 -7.86
C LEU A 37 5.69 -9.30 -7.80
N GLU A 38 6.59 -9.37 -6.81
CA GLU A 38 7.68 -8.42 -6.67
C GLU A 38 8.73 -8.61 -7.77
N VAL A 39 9.12 -7.50 -8.42
CA VAL A 39 10.16 -7.50 -9.45
C VAL A 39 11.42 -6.84 -8.89
N VAL A 40 12.52 -7.59 -8.90
CA VAL A 40 13.83 -7.17 -8.41
C VAL A 40 14.86 -7.34 -9.52
N ASP A 41 15.71 -6.33 -9.68
CA ASP A 41 16.86 -6.32 -10.58
C ASP A 41 18.01 -7.14 -9.98
N LEU A 42 17.83 -8.46 -10.00
CA LEU A 42 18.79 -9.41 -9.44
C LEU A 42 20.12 -9.38 -10.20
N GLU A 43 20.09 -9.11 -11.51
CA GLU A 43 21.30 -8.94 -12.32
C GLU A 43 22.16 -7.78 -11.79
N ARG A 44 21.56 -6.59 -11.61
CA ARG A 44 22.26 -5.43 -11.03
C ARG A 44 22.73 -5.66 -9.59
N ALA A 45 22.06 -6.53 -8.85
CA ALA A 45 22.49 -6.95 -7.51
C ALA A 45 23.66 -7.96 -7.53
N GLY A 46 24.06 -8.44 -8.72
CA GLY A 46 25.13 -9.42 -8.91
C GLY A 46 24.68 -10.83 -8.55
N PHE A 47 23.53 -11.26 -9.07
CA PHE A 47 22.97 -12.57 -8.79
C PHE A 47 23.80 -13.73 -9.34
N ASP A 48 23.89 -14.78 -8.54
CA ASP A 48 24.58 -16.03 -8.85
C ASP A 48 23.84 -17.19 -8.16
N LYS A 49 23.74 -18.34 -8.81
CA LYS A 49 22.96 -19.47 -8.27
C LYS A 49 23.62 -20.14 -7.07
N GLU A 50 24.94 -20.11 -6.98
CA GLU A 50 25.70 -20.93 -6.03
C GLU A 50 26.30 -20.13 -4.87
N LYS A 51 26.71 -18.87 -5.14
CA LYS A 51 27.51 -18.08 -4.18
C LYS A 51 27.17 -16.59 -4.15
N GLY A 52 27.28 -16.00 -2.95
CA GLY A 52 27.19 -14.55 -2.75
C GLY A 52 27.15 -14.21 -1.27
N GLU A 53 27.19 -12.92 -0.95
CA GLU A 53 27.18 -12.44 0.45
C GLU A 53 25.80 -12.58 1.09
N TYR A 54 24.73 -12.50 0.29
CA TYR A 54 23.35 -12.67 0.75
C TYR A 54 22.63 -13.75 -0.05
N ALA A 55 22.01 -14.68 0.64
CA ALA A 55 21.01 -15.59 0.09
C ALA A 55 19.76 -14.82 -0.33
N VAL A 56 19.23 -15.15 -1.50
CA VAL A 56 17.94 -14.65 -2.00
C VAL A 56 16.92 -15.75 -1.83
N LEU A 57 15.94 -15.50 -0.97
CA LEU A 57 14.80 -16.39 -0.78
C LEU A 57 13.59 -15.83 -1.50
N ARG A 58 12.85 -16.69 -2.18
CA ARG A 58 11.54 -16.37 -2.73
C ARG A 58 10.49 -16.82 -1.73
N LEU A 59 9.65 -15.89 -1.29
CA LEU A 59 8.55 -16.09 -0.36
C LEU A 59 7.23 -15.98 -1.11
N TRP A 60 6.42 -17.04 -1.07
CA TRP A 60 5.01 -17.01 -1.44
C TRP A 60 4.20 -16.96 -0.15
N LYS A 61 3.21 -16.09 -0.11
CA LYS A 61 2.23 -16.06 0.99
C LYS A 61 0.82 -15.89 0.45
N LYS A 62 -0.15 -16.49 1.15
CA LYS A 62 -1.59 -16.35 0.91
C LYS A 62 -2.26 -16.03 2.24
N ASP A 63 -2.99 -14.92 2.34
CA ASP A 63 -3.73 -14.53 3.56
C ASP A 63 -2.89 -14.43 4.85
N VAL A 64 -1.59 -14.13 4.72
CA VAL A 64 -0.68 -13.90 5.85
C VAL A 64 -0.11 -12.49 5.77
N GLU A 65 0.00 -11.82 6.93
CA GLU A 65 0.75 -10.57 7.04
C GLU A 65 2.25 -10.80 6.80
N MET A 66 2.90 -9.85 6.13
CA MET A 66 4.32 -9.95 5.82
C MET A 66 5.19 -10.13 7.09
N LEU A 67 4.88 -9.43 8.18
CA LEU A 67 5.67 -9.55 9.41
C LEU A 67 5.53 -10.93 10.06
N LYS A 68 4.34 -11.52 10.02
CA LYS A 68 4.09 -12.89 10.49
C LYS A 68 4.81 -13.91 9.62
N ALA A 69 4.82 -13.74 8.30
CA ALA A 69 5.58 -14.60 7.40
C ALA A 69 7.09 -14.53 7.67
N VAL A 70 7.65 -13.32 7.86
CA VAL A 70 9.06 -13.13 8.22
C VAL A 70 9.39 -13.74 9.59
N GLU A 71 8.49 -13.66 10.57
CA GLU A 71 8.65 -14.30 11.88
C GLU A 71 8.71 -15.83 11.76
N ILE A 72 7.86 -16.42 10.92
CA ILE A 72 7.89 -17.87 10.63
C ILE A 72 9.24 -18.26 9.99
N VAL A 73 9.73 -17.48 9.03
CA VAL A 73 11.05 -17.71 8.42
C VAL A 73 12.15 -17.62 9.47
N SER A 74 12.13 -16.57 10.30
CA SER A 74 13.09 -16.35 11.38
C SER A 74 13.21 -17.54 12.32
N ARG A 75 12.08 -18.10 12.76
CA ARG A 75 12.04 -19.30 13.61
C ARG A 75 12.53 -20.54 12.88
N ARG A 76 12.14 -20.72 11.62
CA ARG A 76 12.51 -21.92 10.84
C ARG A 76 14.01 -21.98 10.53
N THR A 77 14.63 -20.83 10.24
CA THR A 77 16.04 -20.73 9.88
C THR A 77 16.94 -20.38 11.07
N ASN A 78 16.39 -20.16 12.26
CA ASN A 78 17.09 -19.66 13.43
C ASN A 78 17.85 -18.33 13.20
N VAL A 79 17.40 -17.54 12.21
CA VAL A 79 18.01 -16.24 11.88
C VAL A 79 17.20 -15.14 12.56
N PRO A 80 17.81 -14.24 13.35
CA PRO A 80 17.09 -13.12 13.95
C PRO A 80 16.39 -12.27 12.89
N ARG A 81 15.12 -11.89 13.12
CA ARG A 81 14.31 -11.06 12.21
C ARG A 81 15.04 -9.81 11.68
N SER A 82 15.87 -9.18 12.49
CA SER A 82 16.68 -8.01 12.12
C SER A 82 17.68 -8.27 10.98
N ASN A 83 18.02 -9.53 10.72
CA ASN A 83 18.89 -9.97 9.62
C ASN A 83 18.13 -10.45 8.37
N ILE A 84 16.80 -10.38 8.37
CA ILE A 84 15.97 -10.75 7.23
C ILE A 84 15.48 -9.47 6.55
N TYR A 85 16.07 -9.14 5.41
CA TYR A 85 15.75 -7.94 4.64
C TYR A 85 14.66 -8.23 3.60
N PHE A 86 13.82 -7.24 3.33
CA PHE A 86 12.78 -7.25 2.29
C PHE A 86 12.47 -5.80 1.86
N TYR A 87 11.94 -5.59 0.66
CA TYR A 87 11.79 -4.24 0.10
C TYR A 87 10.54 -3.48 0.54
N GLY A 88 9.50 -4.18 1.00
CA GLY A 88 8.29 -3.53 1.47
C GLY A 88 7.27 -4.51 2.05
N MET A 89 6.31 -3.94 2.77
CA MET A 89 5.13 -4.67 3.21
C MET A 89 4.30 -5.07 2.00
N LYS A 90 3.69 -6.25 2.06
CA LYS A 90 2.73 -6.74 1.07
C LYS A 90 1.37 -6.93 1.74
N ASP A 91 0.30 -6.68 1.00
CA ASP A 91 -1.08 -6.79 1.48
C ASP A 91 -1.37 -8.21 1.96
N LYS A 92 -2.07 -8.34 3.10
CA LYS A 92 -2.53 -9.64 3.64
C LYS A 92 -3.51 -10.30 2.66
N ASN A 93 -4.48 -9.53 2.17
CA ASN A 93 -5.62 -9.97 1.35
C ASN A 93 -5.24 -10.18 -0.13
N ALA A 94 -4.07 -10.76 -0.37
CA ALA A 94 -3.53 -11.01 -1.69
C ALA A 94 -2.64 -12.26 -1.66
N PHE A 95 -2.55 -12.96 -2.80
CA PHE A 95 -1.48 -13.90 -3.03
C PHE A 95 -0.25 -13.11 -3.46
N THR A 96 0.87 -13.27 -2.74
CA THR A 96 2.05 -12.44 -3.02
C THR A 96 3.31 -13.26 -3.12
N VAL A 97 4.13 -12.93 -4.11
CA VAL A 97 5.50 -13.46 -4.27
C VAL A 97 6.47 -12.32 -4.05
N SER A 98 7.38 -12.46 -3.09
CA SER A 98 8.37 -11.44 -2.73
C SER A 98 9.75 -12.04 -2.46
N HIS A 99 10.78 -11.20 -2.39
CA HIS A 99 12.12 -11.63 -2.06
C HIS A 99 12.48 -11.28 -0.61
N LEU A 100 13.03 -12.26 0.10
CA LEU A 100 13.73 -12.05 1.36
C LEU A 100 15.23 -12.20 1.12
N PHE A 101 16.04 -11.49 1.89
CA PHE A 101 17.49 -11.58 1.80
C PHE A 101 18.08 -11.80 3.18
N ILE A 102 19.00 -12.77 3.28
CA ILE A 102 19.67 -13.15 4.53
C ILE A 102 21.16 -13.24 4.24
N ARG A 103 22.03 -12.76 5.14
CA ARG A 103 23.48 -12.99 4.99
C ARG A 103 23.77 -14.48 4.88
N SER A 104 24.50 -14.91 3.85
CA SER A 104 24.68 -16.33 3.53
C SER A 104 25.28 -17.13 4.69
N GLN A 105 26.16 -16.51 5.47
CA GLN A 105 26.81 -17.13 6.64
C GLN A 105 25.86 -17.42 7.80
N LEU A 106 24.68 -16.80 7.83
CA LEU A 106 23.67 -17.00 8.87
C LEU A 106 22.63 -18.06 8.49
N LEU A 107 22.60 -18.49 7.22
CA LEU A 107 21.56 -19.36 6.69
C LEU A 107 22.07 -20.78 6.49
N GLU A 108 21.54 -21.72 7.27
CA GLU A 108 21.65 -23.15 7.00
C GLU A 108 20.66 -23.53 5.87
N ARG A 109 21.19 -24.06 4.76
CA ARG A 109 20.39 -24.28 3.53
C ARG A 109 19.38 -25.41 3.70
N GLU A 110 19.68 -26.37 4.58
CA GLU A 110 18.90 -27.55 4.93
C GLU A 110 17.56 -27.18 5.59
N CYS A 111 17.42 -25.95 6.08
CA CYS A 111 16.16 -25.42 6.60
C CYS A 111 15.14 -25.08 5.49
N LEU A 112 15.53 -25.16 4.22
CA LEU A 112 14.71 -24.85 3.04
C LEU A 112 14.62 -26.06 2.08
N PRO A 113 13.53 -26.20 1.32
CA PRO A 113 12.36 -25.32 1.27
C PRO A 113 11.50 -25.41 2.55
N LEU A 114 10.85 -24.30 2.90
CA LEU A 114 9.78 -24.28 3.89
C LEU A 114 8.45 -24.32 3.14
N VAL A 115 7.59 -25.29 3.45
CA VAL A 115 6.26 -25.41 2.86
C VAL A 115 5.23 -25.56 3.98
N MET A 116 4.26 -24.66 3.99
CA MET A 116 3.09 -24.63 4.87
C MET A 116 1.88 -24.24 4.00
N ASP A 117 0.66 -24.47 4.49
CA ASP A 117 -0.58 -24.24 3.71
C ASP A 117 -0.63 -22.85 3.03
N ASN A 118 -0.23 -21.83 3.77
CA ASN A 118 -0.33 -20.43 3.35
C ASN A 118 1.02 -19.75 3.07
N ILE A 119 2.13 -20.49 3.19
CA ILE A 119 3.49 -19.96 3.02
C ILE A 119 4.38 -20.99 2.34
N ARG A 120 5.11 -20.57 1.30
CA ARG A 120 6.23 -21.31 0.74
C ARG A 120 7.46 -20.42 0.75
N VAL A 121 8.63 -20.99 1.03
CA VAL A 121 9.92 -20.28 0.95
C VAL A 121 10.96 -21.17 0.31
N GLU A 122 11.66 -20.62 -0.68
CA GLU A 122 12.72 -21.32 -1.40
C GLU A 122 13.96 -20.45 -1.51
N LEU A 123 15.14 -21.05 -1.36
CA LEU A 123 16.39 -20.44 -1.79
C LEU A 123 16.45 -20.48 -3.33
N ILE A 124 16.58 -19.31 -3.96
CA ILE A 124 16.67 -19.23 -5.43
C ILE A 124 18.08 -18.89 -5.93
N GLY A 125 18.97 -18.44 -5.05
CA GLY A 125 20.36 -18.09 -5.36
C GLY A 125 20.90 -17.07 -4.37
N PHE A 126 21.86 -16.27 -4.81
CA PHE A 126 22.60 -15.34 -3.97
C PHE A 126 22.87 -14.02 -4.70
N ILE A 127 23.10 -12.94 -3.95
CA ILE A 127 23.58 -11.65 -4.47
C ILE A 127 24.88 -11.25 -3.77
N ARG A 128 25.73 -10.51 -4.50
CA ARG A 128 27.06 -10.09 -4.02
C ARG A 128 27.03 -8.92 -3.04
N THR A 129 25.93 -8.18 -2.98
CA THR A 129 25.83 -6.97 -2.16
C THR A 129 24.57 -6.99 -1.32
N ARG A 130 24.57 -6.20 -0.23
CA ARG A 130 23.37 -5.98 0.58
C ARG A 130 22.20 -5.51 -0.31
N PRO A 131 20.97 -6.01 -0.13
CA PRO A 131 19.81 -5.55 -0.89
C PRO A 131 19.59 -4.04 -0.72
N LYS A 132 19.56 -3.31 -1.83
CA LYS A 132 19.35 -1.85 -1.89
C LYS A 132 18.01 -1.55 -2.55
N ARG A 133 17.35 -0.50 -2.09
CA ARG A 133 16.06 -0.06 -2.66
C ARG A 133 16.14 0.22 -4.18
N ALA A 134 17.31 0.58 -4.69
CA ALA A 134 17.56 0.79 -6.12
C ALA A 134 17.45 -0.50 -6.98
N TYR A 135 17.43 -1.68 -6.37
CA TYR A 135 17.20 -2.96 -7.06
C TYR A 135 15.71 -3.32 -7.13
N PHE A 136 14.86 -2.71 -6.29
CA PHE A 136 13.43 -2.93 -6.34
C PHE A 136 12.83 -2.14 -7.49
N LYS A 137 12.29 -2.84 -8.49
CA LYS A 137 11.75 -2.22 -9.71
C LYS A 137 10.27 -1.91 -9.59
N GLY A 138 9.53 -2.63 -8.76
CA GLY A 138 8.08 -2.48 -8.67
C GLY A 138 7.40 -3.83 -8.49
N ASN A 139 6.11 -3.87 -8.80
CA ASN A 139 5.33 -5.11 -8.72
C ASN A 139 4.56 -5.33 -10.01
N LYS A 140 4.53 -6.59 -10.45
CA LYS A 140 3.57 -7.07 -11.44
C LYS A 140 2.32 -7.54 -10.72
N PHE A 141 1.17 -7.09 -11.20
CA PHE A 141 -0.13 -7.43 -10.68
C PHE A 141 -0.83 -8.37 -11.67
N ARG A 142 -1.61 -9.29 -11.13
CA ARG A 142 -2.55 -10.10 -11.88
C ARG A 142 -3.90 -10.07 -11.18
N VAL A 143 -4.89 -9.60 -11.91
CA VAL A 143 -6.27 -9.38 -11.46
C VAL A 143 -7.15 -10.39 -12.18
N PHE A 144 -7.90 -11.19 -11.43
CA PHE A 144 -8.83 -12.17 -11.97
C PHE A 144 -10.25 -11.64 -11.81
N ILE A 145 -10.93 -11.43 -12.92
CA ILE A 145 -12.28 -10.89 -12.98
C ILE A 145 -13.19 -12.04 -13.38
N ASP A 146 -14.05 -12.49 -12.46
CA ASP A 146 -15.04 -13.52 -12.76
C ASP A 146 -16.04 -12.98 -13.80
N ALA A 147 -16.33 -13.78 -14.82
CA ALA A 147 -17.16 -13.37 -15.94
C ALA A 147 -18.16 -14.46 -16.31
N ASP A 148 -19.46 -14.14 -16.27
CA ASP A 148 -20.48 -15.04 -16.79
C ASP A 148 -20.24 -15.29 -18.29
N THR A 149 -20.35 -16.56 -18.71
CA THR A 149 -20.01 -17.01 -20.08
C THR A 149 -20.73 -16.23 -21.17
N GLY A 150 -21.95 -15.73 -20.91
CA GLY A 150 -22.74 -14.95 -21.87
C GLY A 150 -22.27 -13.50 -22.10
N ASN A 151 -21.45 -12.93 -21.22
CA ASN A 151 -21.05 -11.51 -21.28
C ASN A 151 -19.53 -11.30 -21.40
N LYS A 152 -18.75 -12.37 -21.54
CA LYS A 152 -17.28 -12.32 -21.53
C LYS A 152 -16.69 -11.50 -22.69
N THR A 153 -17.23 -11.62 -23.90
CA THR A 153 -16.78 -10.83 -25.06
C THR A 153 -16.97 -9.34 -24.83
N ARG A 154 -18.10 -8.95 -24.24
CA ARG A 154 -18.39 -7.55 -23.88
C ARG A 154 -17.43 -7.05 -22.80
N LEU A 155 -17.16 -7.86 -21.78
CA LEU A 155 -16.17 -7.54 -20.74
C LEU A 155 -14.77 -7.34 -21.32
N LEU A 156 -14.30 -8.25 -22.18
CA LEU A 156 -13.00 -8.13 -22.84
C LEU A 156 -12.88 -6.84 -23.66
N SER A 157 -13.93 -6.50 -24.43
CA SER A 157 -13.96 -5.27 -25.22
C SER A 157 -13.88 -4.04 -24.32
N LEU A 158 -14.77 -3.95 -23.32
CA LEU A 158 -14.85 -2.81 -22.41
C LEU A 158 -13.56 -2.64 -21.59
N LEU A 159 -13.04 -3.72 -21.02
CA LEU A 159 -11.77 -3.70 -20.30
C LEU A 159 -10.63 -3.26 -21.22
N GLY A 160 -10.59 -3.75 -22.47
CA GLY A 160 -9.59 -3.34 -23.45
C GLY A 160 -9.67 -1.85 -23.78
N GLU A 161 -10.87 -1.29 -23.91
CA GLU A 161 -11.09 0.15 -24.12
C GLU A 161 -10.62 0.97 -22.92
N MET A 162 -11.02 0.59 -21.71
CA MET A 162 -10.61 1.27 -20.47
C MET A 162 -9.10 1.22 -20.27
N VAL A 163 -8.46 0.06 -20.49
CA VAL A 163 -6.99 -0.09 -20.36
C VAL A 163 -6.25 0.74 -21.40
N ARG A 164 -6.76 0.83 -22.64
CA ARG A 164 -6.19 1.73 -23.67
C ARG A 164 -6.31 3.20 -23.26
N ALA A 165 -7.48 3.62 -22.78
CA ALA A 165 -7.71 4.98 -22.31
C ALA A 165 -6.78 5.34 -21.13
N ILE A 166 -6.68 4.45 -20.13
CA ILE A 166 -5.76 4.59 -18.99
C ILE A 166 -4.31 4.69 -19.47
N SER A 167 -3.90 3.89 -20.45
CA SER A 167 -2.52 3.92 -20.98
C SER A 167 -2.20 5.22 -21.71
N GLN A 168 -3.18 5.85 -22.35
CA GLN A 168 -3.02 7.13 -23.05
C GLN A 168 -3.06 8.31 -22.07
N MET A 169 -4.10 8.39 -21.25
CA MET A 169 -4.37 9.52 -20.36
C MET A 169 -3.53 9.48 -19.08
N GLY A 170 -3.24 8.28 -18.58
CA GLY A 170 -2.70 8.06 -17.24
C GLY A 170 -3.73 8.25 -16.12
N LEU A 171 -3.29 7.97 -14.90
CA LEU A 171 -4.08 8.14 -13.68
C LEU A 171 -3.36 9.08 -12.72
N PRO A 172 -4.09 9.91 -11.94
CA PRO A 172 -3.50 10.63 -10.83
C PRO A 172 -2.79 9.65 -9.89
N ALA A 173 -1.56 9.96 -9.50
CA ALA A 173 -0.72 9.13 -8.64
C ALA A 173 -1.13 9.18 -7.15
N TYR A 174 -2.43 9.01 -6.90
CA TYR A 174 -2.99 8.97 -5.57
C TYR A 174 -2.31 7.91 -4.70
N TYR A 175 -2.13 8.22 -3.43
CA TYR A 175 -1.91 7.20 -2.41
C TYR A 175 -3.22 6.44 -2.20
N GLY A 176 -3.22 5.12 -2.43
CA GLY A 176 -4.42 4.28 -2.31
C GLY A 176 -4.86 4.04 -0.86
N TYR A 177 -6.04 3.44 -0.69
CA TYR A 177 -6.69 3.25 0.63
C TYR A 177 -5.79 2.55 1.66
N GLN A 178 -4.96 1.59 1.24
CA GLN A 178 -4.04 0.87 2.14
C GLN A 178 -3.10 1.81 2.91
N ARG A 179 -2.75 2.96 2.33
CA ARG A 179 -1.89 3.98 2.98
C ARG A 179 -2.55 4.59 4.22
N PHE A 180 -3.88 4.60 4.27
CA PHE A 180 -4.68 5.20 5.32
C PHE A 180 -5.20 4.18 6.34
N GLY A 181 -4.99 2.89 6.06
CA GLY A 181 -5.47 1.76 6.85
C GLY A 181 -6.74 1.14 6.26
N TRP A 182 -6.82 -0.19 6.31
CA TRP A 182 -7.93 -0.94 5.68
C TRP A 182 -9.14 -1.10 6.61
N LYS A 183 -8.87 -1.42 7.88
CA LYS A 183 -9.88 -1.62 8.92
C LYS A 183 -10.30 -0.27 9.53
N ARG A 184 -9.31 0.54 9.88
CA ARG A 184 -9.44 1.91 10.37
C ARG A 184 -8.77 2.84 9.36
N TYR A 185 -9.57 3.52 8.55
CA TYR A 185 -9.10 4.39 7.46
C TYR A 185 -8.70 5.78 7.98
N ASN A 186 -8.03 5.83 9.14
CA ASN A 186 -7.81 7.02 9.95
C ASN A 186 -6.34 7.37 10.18
N SER A 187 -5.40 6.66 9.54
CA SER A 187 -3.96 6.84 9.81
C SER A 187 -3.49 8.28 9.53
N HIS A 188 -4.10 8.96 8.56
CA HIS A 188 -3.81 10.36 8.25
C HIS A 188 -4.38 11.32 9.30
N VAL A 189 -5.54 11.01 9.91
CA VAL A 189 -6.13 11.78 11.02
C VAL A 189 -5.22 11.71 12.24
N LEU A 190 -4.77 10.51 12.61
CA LEU A 190 -3.78 10.30 13.68
C LEU A 190 -2.48 11.05 13.38
N GLY A 191 -2.03 11.03 12.12
CA GLY A 191 -0.84 11.76 11.66
C GLY A 191 -0.98 13.27 11.81
N LYS A 192 -2.14 13.83 11.47
CA LYS A 192 -2.47 15.25 11.67
C LYS A 192 -2.37 15.63 13.14
N TYR A 193 -2.94 14.83 14.04
CA TYR A 193 -2.90 15.11 15.48
C TYR A 193 -1.49 15.05 16.06
N ILE A 194 -0.67 14.09 15.61
CA ILE A 194 0.76 14.06 15.97
C ILE A 194 1.47 15.32 15.47
N LEU A 195 1.23 15.74 14.23
CA LEU A 195 1.87 16.91 13.64
C LEU A 195 1.53 18.19 14.42
N LEU A 196 0.26 18.33 14.82
CA LEU A 196 -0.27 19.44 15.60
C LEU A 196 0.10 19.40 17.09
N GLY A 197 0.62 18.28 17.59
CA GLY A 197 0.86 18.11 19.02
C GLY A 197 -0.42 17.94 19.85
N ARG A 198 -1.53 17.52 19.23
CA ARG A 198 -2.85 17.35 19.87
C ARG A 198 -3.03 15.93 20.41
N GLU A 199 -2.39 15.69 21.55
CA GLU A 199 -2.46 14.44 22.31
C GLU A 199 -3.90 14.00 22.63
N ASP A 200 -4.73 14.96 23.00
CA ASP A 200 -6.14 14.76 23.38
C ASP A 200 -6.95 14.17 22.22
N LEU A 201 -6.83 14.78 21.03
CA LEU A 201 -7.50 14.30 19.83
C LEU A 201 -6.91 12.99 19.33
N PHE A 202 -5.59 12.81 19.45
CA PHE A 202 -4.94 11.55 19.15
C PHE A 202 -5.48 10.42 20.04
N ALA A 203 -5.54 10.63 21.36
CA ALA A 203 -6.03 9.64 22.31
C ALA A 203 -7.49 9.27 22.05
N GLU A 204 -8.35 10.25 21.77
CA GLU A 204 -9.74 10.04 21.43
C GLU A 204 -9.88 9.20 20.15
N GLU A 205 -9.22 9.60 19.08
CA GLU A 205 -9.28 8.87 17.81
C GLU A 205 -8.66 7.47 17.91
N PHE A 206 -7.53 7.35 18.60
CA PHE A 206 -6.79 6.10 18.70
C PHE A 206 -7.48 5.09 19.60
N LEU A 207 -7.95 5.52 20.78
CA LEU A 207 -8.51 4.66 21.83
C LEU A 207 -10.03 4.62 21.89
N LYS A 208 -10.79 5.49 21.19
CA LYS A 208 -12.26 5.51 21.32
C LYS A 208 -13.00 5.46 20.00
N SER A 209 -12.41 5.85 18.88
CA SER A 209 -13.09 5.78 17.58
C SER A 209 -13.25 4.33 17.11
N HIS A 210 -14.40 4.05 16.49
CA HIS A 210 -14.77 2.75 15.93
C HIS A 210 -15.09 2.89 14.45
N TYR A 211 -14.69 1.89 13.67
CA TYR A 211 -14.89 1.86 12.23
C TYR A 211 -15.67 0.60 11.82
N PRO A 212 -16.56 0.67 10.80
CA PRO A 212 -17.41 -0.46 10.41
C PRO A 212 -16.66 -1.74 9.99
N ARG A 213 -15.38 -1.61 9.61
CA ARG A 213 -14.53 -2.70 9.11
C ARG A 213 -13.54 -3.22 10.15
N GLU A 214 -13.67 -2.79 11.40
CA GLU A 214 -12.85 -3.35 12.46
C GLU A 214 -13.28 -4.77 12.81
N ASP A 215 -12.31 -5.52 13.33
CA ASP A 215 -12.61 -6.77 14.00
C ASP A 215 -13.52 -6.49 15.21
N TYR A 216 -14.64 -7.21 15.29
CA TYR A 216 -15.67 -6.98 16.32
C TYR A 216 -15.09 -7.10 17.74
N GLU A 217 -14.22 -8.10 17.97
CA GLU A 217 -13.62 -8.33 19.28
C GLU A 217 -12.69 -7.17 19.67
N CYS A 218 -11.90 -6.67 18.71
CA CYS A 218 -11.04 -5.50 18.93
C CYS A 218 -11.84 -4.23 19.22
N ALA A 219 -12.93 -4.00 18.47
CA ALA A 219 -13.82 -2.86 18.68
C ALA A 219 -14.51 -2.94 20.06
N LEU A 220 -15.03 -4.12 20.44
CA LEU A 220 -15.67 -4.32 21.74
C LEU A 220 -14.69 -4.13 22.90
N LYS A 221 -13.47 -4.67 22.80
CA LYS A 221 -12.40 -4.47 23.79
C LYS A 221 -12.12 -2.99 24.01
N ARG A 222 -12.03 -2.21 22.93
CA ARG A 222 -11.85 -0.75 22.98
C ARG A 222 -13.02 -0.04 23.64
N TYR A 223 -14.25 -0.38 23.25
CA TYR A 223 -15.47 0.16 23.85
C TYR A 223 -15.54 -0.08 25.37
N LEU A 224 -15.14 -1.27 25.82
CA LEU A 224 -15.10 -1.64 27.24
C LEU A 224 -13.88 -1.08 27.99
N GLY A 225 -12.94 -0.43 27.31
CA GLY A 225 -11.70 0.07 27.91
C GLY A 225 -10.70 -1.03 28.29
N VAL A 226 -10.81 -2.21 27.69
CA VAL A 226 -9.97 -3.38 27.93
C VAL A 226 -8.88 -3.45 26.86
N TYR A 227 -7.65 -3.09 27.23
CA TYR A 227 -6.56 -2.92 26.28
C TYR A 227 -5.48 -4.00 26.35
N GLU A 228 -5.51 -4.95 27.30
CA GLU A 228 -4.40 -5.89 27.54
C GLU A 228 -3.96 -6.64 26.27
N HIS A 229 -4.91 -6.94 25.38
CA HIS A 229 -4.69 -7.68 24.13
C HIS A 229 -4.52 -6.78 22.89
N LEU A 230 -4.62 -5.46 23.05
CA LEU A 230 -4.45 -4.48 21.99
C LEU A 230 -3.05 -3.86 22.11
N ILE A 231 -2.05 -4.46 21.44
CA ILE A 231 -0.63 -4.18 21.68
C ILE A 231 -0.31 -2.67 21.65
N TYR A 232 -0.79 -1.96 20.64
CA TYR A 232 -0.49 -0.54 20.47
C TYR A 232 -1.27 0.33 21.46
N GLU A 233 -2.56 0.07 21.66
CA GLU A 233 -3.40 0.78 22.63
C GLU A 233 -2.92 0.56 24.07
N ASN A 234 -2.55 -0.67 24.44
CA ASN A 234 -1.97 -0.99 25.74
C ASN A 234 -0.64 -0.27 25.96
N THR A 235 0.20 -0.23 24.92
CA THR A 235 1.46 0.51 24.95
C THR A 235 1.20 1.98 25.19
N TYR A 236 0.29 2.59 24.44
CA TYR A 236 -0.05 4.00 24.56
C TYR A 236 -0.53 4.33 25.98
N ARG A 237 -1.45 3.52 26.52
CA ARG A 237 -2.04 3.72 27.86
C ARG A 237 -1.02 3.64 29.00
N LYS A 238 0.06 2.90 28.83
CA LYS A 238 1.14 2.76 29.82
C LYS A 238 2.14 3.93 29.78
N MET A 239 2.07 4.78 28.78
CA MET A 239 2.96 5.93 28.64
C MET A 239 2.34 7.17 29.29
N PRO A 240 3.16 8.11 29.80
CA PRO A 240 2.70 9.45 30.14
C PRO A 240 2.06 10.11 28.91
N LEU A 241 1.01 10.90 29.14
CA LEU A 241 0.25 11.56 28.07
C LEU A 241 1.20 12.22 27.07
N ASP A 242 2.04 13.18 27.48
CA ASP A 242 2.96 13.94 26.62
C ASP A 242 4.00 13.16 25.77
N ARG A 243 4.09 11.84 25.96
CA ARG A 243 5.01 10.94 25.24
C ARG A 243 4.30 9.81 24.49
N GLY A 244 3.03 9.53 24.76
CA GLY A 244 2.31 8.37 24.24
C GLY A 244 2.30 8.33 22.72
N PHE A 245 1.86 9.40 22.08
CA PHE A 245 1.75 9.46 20.62
C PHE A 245 3.10 9.44 19.89
N LYS A 246 4.17 9.98 20.50
CA LYS A 246 5.54 9.97 19.97
C LYS A 246 6.10 8.55 19.98
N GLU A 247 5.92 7.84 21.09
CA GLU A 247 6.35 6.44 21.23
C GLU A 247 5.61 5.55 20.24
N ILE A 248 4.28 5.68 20.13
CA ILE A 248 3.52 4.92 19.15
C ILE A 248 3.97 5.25 17.73
N ASN A 249 4.10 6.53 17.38
CA ASN A 249 4.54 6.94 16.06
C ASN A 249 5.94 6.39 15.73
N ALA A 250 6.85 6.35 16.71
CA ALA A 250 8.17 5.73 16.55
C ALA A 250 8.07 4.21 16.34
N LYS A 251 7.24 3.51 17.12
CA LYS A 251 7.02 2.05 17.00
C LYS A 251 6.44 1.66 15.63
N VAL A 252 5.58 2.49 15.05
CA VAL A 252 5.05 2.29 13.69
C VAL A 252 5.91 2.94 12.60
N ASN A 253 7.14 3.35 12.92
CA ASN A 253 8.11 3.93 11.99
C ASN A 253 7.56 5.14 11.20
N ASN A 254 6.94 6.08 11.91
CA ASN A 254 6.33 7.30 11.37
C ASN A 254 5.18 7.09 10.38
N MET A 255 4.55 5.90 10.36
CA MET A 255 3.47 5.57 9.43
C MET A 255 2.32 6.60 9.45
N PHE A 256 1.98 7.17 10.61
CA PHE A 256 0.90 8.16 10.73
C PHE A 256 1.26 9.49 10.07
N LEU A 257 2.45 10.04 10.33
CA LEU A 257 2.93 11.25 9.66
C LEU A 257 3.07 11.05 8.14
N ASP A 258 3.56 9.88 7.74
CA ASP A 258 3.67 9.46 6.35
C ASP A 258 2.30 9.36 5.67
N ALA A 259 1.26 8.91 6.39
CA ALA A 259 -0.13 8.87 5.90
C ALA A 259 -0.73 10.28 5.79
N TYR A 260 -0.49 11.18 6.73
CA TYR A 260 -0.97 12.57 6.62
C TYR A 260 -0.30 13.31 5.45
N SER A 261 1.01 13.10 5.27
CA SER A 261 1.74 13.62 4.10
C SER A 261 1.13 13.10 2.77
N SER A 262 0.76 11.82 2.74
CA SER A 262 0.05 11.21 1.61
C SER A 262 -1.34 11.81 1.36
N PHE A 263 -2.10 12.12 2.40
CA PHE A 263 -3.40 12.78 2.29
C PHE A 263 -3.25 14.18 1.69
N LEU A 264 -2.32 14.99 2.20
CA LEU A 264 -2.04 16.32 1.63
C LEU A 264 -1.62 16.25 0.16
N PHE A 265 -0.83 15.24 -0.23
CA PHE A 265 -0.47 15.01 -1.63
C PHE A 265 -1.71 14.67 -2.48
N ASN A 266 -2.61 13.81 -2.01
CA ASN A 266 -3.88 13.56 -2.71
C ASN A 266 -4.68 14.85 -2.92
N MET A 267 -4.73 15.72 -1.90
CA MET A 267 -5.39 17.04 -1.99
C MET A 267 -4.68 17.98 -2.98
N LEU A 268 -3.36 17.91 -3.10
CA LEU A 268 -2.62 18.63 -4.14
C LEU A 268 -3.04 18.16 -5.54
N LEU A 269 -3.10 16.84 -5.78
CA LEU A 269 -3.55 16.31 -7.07
C LEU A 269 -4.96 16.80 -7.42
N ASN A 270 -5.89 16.79 -6.45
CA ASN A 270 -7.24 17.32 -6.64
C ASN A 270 -7.21 18.80 -7.06
N THR A 271 -6.43 19.61 -6.34
CA THR A 271 -6.31 21.06 -6.60
C THR A 271 -5.75 21.34 -8.00
N LEU A 272 -4.77 20.54 -8.46
CA LEU A 272 -4.18 20.70 -9.79
C LEU A 272 -5.15 20.28 -10.90
N ILE A 273 -5.86 19.17 -10.72
CA ILE A 273 -6.92 18.73 -11.64
C ILE A 273 -7.99 19.83 -11.78
N GLU A 274 -8.44 20.42 -10.68
CA GLU A 274 -9.47 21.47 -10.67
C GLU A 274 -9.02 22.75 -11.37
N LYS A 275 -7.74 23.13 -11.23
CA LYS A 275 -7.20 24.38 -11.78
C LYS A 275 -6.75 24.26 -13.23
N SER A 276 -6.23 23.11 -13.62
CA SER A 276 -5.44 22.97 -14.85
C SER A 276 -5.66 21.64 -15.58
N GLY A 277 -6.60 20.81 -15.13
CA GLY A 277 -6.93 19.53 -15.74
C GLY A 277 -5.91 18.43 -15.47
N LEU A 278 -6.24 17.20 -15.90
CA LEU A 278 -5.45 15.99 -15.64
C LEU A 278 -4.00 16.08 -16.14
N GLY A 279 -3.80 16.69 -17.32
CA GLY A 279 -2.47 16.82 -17.94
C GLY A 279 -1.46 17.61 -17.10
N SER A 280 -1.92 18.46 -16.17
CA SER A 280 -1.04 19.19 -15.25
C SER A 280 -0.30 18.29 -14.25
N LEU A 281 -0.74 17.04 -14.11
CA LEU A 281 -0.13 16.07 -13.20
C LEU A 281 1.05 15.31 -13.81
N ASP A 282 1.29 15.39 -15.13
CA ASP A 282 2.37 14.66 -15.83
C ASP A 282 3.74 15.32 -15.59
N THR A 283 4.12 15.42 -14.31
CA THR A 283 5.34 16.04 -13.81
C THR A 283 5.68 15.52 -12.41
N GLU A 284 6.90 15.76 -11.96
CA GLU A 284 7.31 15.51 -10.58
C GLU A 284 6.78 16.61 -9.66
N LEU A 285 6.06 16.23 -8.61
CA LEU A 285 5.47 17.15 -7.65
C LEU A 285 6.16 17.02 -6.28
N PRO A 286 6.38 18.16 -5.58
CA PRO A 286 6.99 18.14 -4.26
C PRO A 286 6.02 17.57 -3.22
N MET A 287 6.51 16.69 -2.35
CA MET A 287 5.77 16.29 -1.14
C MET A 287 5.72 17.47 -0.13
N PRO A 288 4.75 17.48 0.81
CA PRO A 288 4.53 18.62 1.71
C PRO A 288 5.76 19.07 2.51
N GLY A 289 6.70 18.17 2.81
CA GLY A 289 7.92 18.53 3.55
C GLY A 289 8.92 19.39 2.77
N CYS A 290 8.74 19.57 1.46
CA CYS A 290 9.66 20.36 0.63
C CYS A 290 9.34 21.85 0.71
N ILE A 291 10.38 22.67 0.96
CA ILE A 291 10.25 24.12 1.19
C ILE A 291 9.68 24.84 -0.03
N ASP A 292 10.16 24.50 -1.23
CA ASP A 292 9.66 25.02 -2.51
C ASP A 292 8.23 24.54 -2.84
N GLY A 293 7.80 23.45 -2.18
CA GLY A 293 6.46 22.91 -2.26
C GLY A 293 5.40 23.74 -1.53
N LEU A 294 5.78 24.60 -0.58
CA LEU A 294 4.84 25.26 0.33
C LEU A 294 3.72 26.03 -0.40
N ARG A 295 4.04 26.68 -1.53
CA ARG A 295 3.08 27.42 -2.37
C ARG A 295 1.90 26.56 -2.84
N TYR A 296 2.12 25.27 -3.03
CA TYR A 296 1.08 24.34 -3.47
C TYR A 296 0.14 23.95 -2.32
N TYR A 297 0.68 23.85 -1.11
CA TYR A 297 -0.04 23.35 0.06
C TYR A 297 -0.71 24.45 0.88
N GLU A 298 -0.29 25.72 0.79
CA GLU A 298 -0.86 26.80 1.60
C GLU A 298 -2.41 26.89 1.54
N PRO A 299 -3.08 26.79 0.37
CA PRO A 299 -4.55 26.75 0.34
C PRO A 299 -5.14 25.52 1.07
N ILE A 300 -4.50 24.37 0.94
CA ILE A 300 -4.92 23.11 1.56
C ILE A 300 -4.77 23.19 3.09
N LEU A 301 -3.64 23.72 3.56
CA LEU A 301 -3.33 23.90 4.97
C LEU A 301 -4.30 24.82 5.70
N ARG A 302 -4.79 25.87 5.02
CA ARG A 302 -5.83 26.76 5.57
C ARG A 302 -7.13 26.00 5.86
N VAL A 303 -7.56 25.12 4.95
CA VAL A 303 -8.73 24.26 5.15
C VAL A 303 -8.47 23.23 6.24
N GLU A 304 -7.28 22.66 6.26
CA GLU A 304 -6.88 21.66 7.25
C GLU A 304 -6.58 22.27 8.64
N ASN A 305 -6.59 23.59 8.79
CA ASN A 305 -6.19 24.29 10.02
C ASN A 305 -4.80 23.87 10.52
N VAL A 306 -3.81 23.80 9.62
CA VAL A 306 -2.42 23.45 9.93
C VAL A 306 -1.50 24.60 9.57
N GLU A 307 -0.64 25.01 10.51
CA GLU A 307 0.33 26.07 10.26
C GLU A 307 1.44 25.61 9.28
N PRO A 308 1.77 26.41 8.24
CA PRO A 308 2.84 26.12 7.28
C PRO A 308 4.16 25.63 7.87
N ARG A 309 4.62 26.24 8.98
CA ARG A 309 5.90 25.90 9.63
C ARG A 309 5.97 24.43 10.07
N LEU A 310 4.84 23.79 10.32
CA LEU A 310 4.80 22.39 10.76
C LEU A 310 5.19 21.42 9.65
N LEU A 311 5.06 21.81 8.37
CA LEU A 311 5.47 20.96 7.25
C LEU A 311 6.96 20.61 7.26
N SER A 312 7.80 21.42 7.91
CA SER A 312 9.23 21.11 8.13
C SER A 312 9.48 19.80 8.90
N LYS A 313 8.47 19.27 9.61
CA LYS A 313 8.53 17.98 10.31
C LYS A 313 8.22 16.78 9.40
N LEU A 314 7.71 17.02 8.19
CA LEU A 314 7.41 15.98 7.21
C LEU A 314 8.61 15.78 6.26
N LYS A 315 8.70 14.59 5.66
CA LYS A 315 9.79 14.27 4.73
C LYS A 315 9.64 15.05 3.43
N CYS A 316 10.76 15.61 2.94
CA CYS A 316 10.86 16.15 1.59
C CYS A 316 11.38 15.09 0.61
N PHE A 317 10.63 14.90 -0.47
CA PHE A 317 11.02 14.19 -1.68
C PHE A 317 10.04 14.56 -2.79
N TYR A 318 10.36 14.22 -4.03
CA TYR A 318 9.48 14.43 -5.18
C TYR A 318 8.87 13.10 -5.62
N ARG A 319 7.69 13.19 -6.21
CA ARG A 319 6.99 12.05 -6.79
C ARG A 319 6.18 12.50 -7.99
N THR A 320 6.13 11.68 -9.02
CA THR A 320 5.23 11.91 -10.16
C THR A 320 3.78 12.12 -9.70
N GLY A 321 3.11 13.11 -10.29
CA GLY A 321 1.69 13.37 -10.08
C GLY A 321 0.77 12.44 -10.88
N LEU A 322 1.32 11.75 -11.89
CA LEU A 322 0.58 10.91 -12.82
C LEU A 322 1.36 9.64 -13.14
N PHE A 323 0.66 8.51 -13.27
CA PHE A 323 1.28 7.25 -13.64
C PHE A 323 0.45 6.50 -14.69
N ARG A 324 1.11 5.62 -15.42
CA ARG A 324 0.50 4.73 -16.40
C ARG A 324 0.92 3.30 -16.05
N PRO A 325 -0.01 2.33 -15.98
CA PRO A 325 0.38 0.93 -15.93
C PRO A 325 1.09 0.55 -17.23
N VAL A 326 2.15 -0.25 -17.12
CA VAL A 326 2.89 -0.77 -18.28
C VAL A 326 2.79 -2.29 -18.32
N ASP A 327 3.26 -2.92 -19.40
CA ASP A 327 3.16 -4.36 -19.63
C ASP A 327 1.72 -4.90 -19.50
N ASN A 328 0.76 -4.11 -20.00
CA ASN A 328 -0.66 -4.43 -19.94
C ASN A 328 -0.98 -5.65 -20.82
N VAL A 329 -1.49 -6.72 -20.20
CA VAL A 329 -1.92 -7.95 -20.90
C VAL A 329 -3.30 -8.34 -20.41
N ILE A 330 -4.23 -8.52 -21.33
CA ILE A 330 -5.58 -9.04 -21.05
C ILE A 330 -5.66 -10.45 -21.65
N ARG A 331 -6.11 -11.43 -20.86
CA ARG A 331 -6.28 -12.82 -21.31
C ARG A 331 -7.68 -13.31 -21.00
N ASP A 332 -8.21 -14.11 -21.91
CA ASP A 332 -9.37 -14.96 -21.69
C ASP A 332 -8.91 -16.25 -20.99
N ASP A 333 -9.49 -16.57 -19.84
CA ASP A 333 -9.22 -17.79 -19.08
C ASP A 333 -10.54 -18.47 -18.71
N HIS A 334 -11.17 -19.23 -19.61
CA HIS A 334 -12.44 -19.97 -19.41
C HIS A 334 -13.58 -19.21 -18.72
N ASP A 335 -13.66 -19.23 -17.40
CA ASP A 335 -14.64 -18.58 -16.53
C ASP A 335 -14.22 -17.19 -16.02
N ARG A 336 -13.00 -16.74 -16.37
CA ARG A 336 -12.38 -15.50 -15.91
C ARG A 336 -11.77 -14.69 -17.04
N VAL A 337 -11.66 -13.39 -16.81
CA VAL A 337 -10.78 -12.49 -17.55
C VAL A 337 -9.61 -12.11 -16.65
N ILE A 338 -8.39 -12.27 -17.17
CA ILE A 338 -7.17 -11.93 -16.44
C ILE A 338 -6.63 -10.62 -16.98
N TYR A 339 -6.41 -9.65 -16.10
CA TYR A 339 -5.66 -8.42 -16.40
C TYR A 339 -4.33 -8.42 -15.66
N GLU A 340 -3.24 -8.41 -16.41
CA GLU A 340 -1.88 -8.26 -15.90
C GLU A 340 -1.32 -6.88 -16.24
N PHE A 341 -0.62 -6.26 -15.29
CA PHE A 341 0.07 -4.99 -15.50
C PHE A 341 1.22 -4.84 -14.50
N PHE A 342 2.17 -3.95 -14.80
CA PHE A 342 3.27 -3.60 -13.93
C PHE A 342 3.13 -2.17 -13.40
N LEU A 343 3.48 -1.97 -12.14
CA LEU A 343 3.63 -0.65 -11.53
C LEU A 343 4.98 -0.47 -10.86
N GLU A 344 5.54 0.71 -11.07
CA GLU A 344 6.74 1.21 -10.41
C GLU A 344 6.56 1.40 -8.88
N PRO A 345 7.66 1.53 -8.11
CA PRO A 345 7.60 1.65 -6.67
C PRO A 345 6.80 2.87 -6.23
N GLY A 346 5.94 2.67 -5.24
CA GLY A 346 5.10 3.71 -4.68
C GLY A 346 3.72 3.81 -5.32
N MET A 347 3.51 3.29 -6.53
CA MET A 347 2.18 3.28 -7.18
C MET A 347 1.25 2.21 -6.60
N TYR A 348 -0.05 2.48 -6.65
CA TYR A 348 -1.08 1.69 -5.98
C TYR A 348 -2.01 1.05 -7.01
N ALA A 349 -2.01 -0.28 -7.09
CA ALA A 349 -2.92 -1.02 -7.96
C ALA A 349 -4.40 -0.82 -7.60
N THR A 350 -4.70 -0.49 -6.34
CA THR A 350 -6.06 -0.13 -5.90
C THR A 350 -6.59 1.12 -6.58
N VAL A 351 -5.73 2.04 -7.06
CA VAL A 351 -6.18 3.19 -7.87
C VAL A 351 -6.67 2.73 -9.23
N ILE A 352 -6.01 1.74 -9.86
CA ILE A 352 -6.47 1.13 -11.12
C ILE A 352 -7.75 0.34 -10.90
N LEU A 353 -7.81 -0.51 -9.87
CA LEU A 353 -9.01 -1.28 -9.55
C LEU A 353 -10.20 -0.35 -9.27
N ARG A 354 -9.97 0.73 -8.52
CA ARG A 354 -10.98 1.75 -8.26
C ARG A 354 -11.43 2.42 -9.55
N GLU A 355 -10.52 2.70 -10.48
CA GLU A 355 -10.88 3.27 -11.78
C GLU A 355 -11.75 2.32 -12.61
N LEU A 356 -11.44 1.02 -12.60
CA LEU A 356 -12.16 0.01 -13.37
C LEU A 356 -13.53 -0.32 -12.77
N PHE A 357 -13.62 -0.47 -11.45
CA PHE A 357 -14.81 -1.01 -10.78
C PHE A 357 -15.64 0.04 -10.04
N LYS A 358 -15.08 1.23 -9.73
CA LYS A 358 -15.76 2.32 -9.03
C LYS A 358 -16.36 1.85 -7.69
N ASP A 359 -17.66 2.07 -7.50
CA ASP A 359 -18.48 1.59 -6.38
C ASP A 359 -18.56 0.05 -6.30
N GLY A 360 -18.31 -0.65 -7.40
CA GLY A 360 -18.20 -2.12 -7.45
C GLY A 360 -16.89 -2.68 -6.88
N LEU A 361 -15.93 -1.83 -6.48
CA LEU A 361 -14.71 -2.30 -5.82
C LEU A 361 -15.02 -2.67 -4.36
N VAL A 362 -15.08 -3.97 -4.08
CA VAL A 362 -15.36 -4.50 -2.75
C VAL A 362 -14.06 -4.79 -2.00
N LEU A 363 -13.89 -4.07 -0.90
CA LEU A 363 -12.71 -4.10 -0.05
C LEU A 363 -13.07 -4.70 1.30
N GLU A 364 -13.01 -6.03 1.44
CA GLU A 364 -13.34 -6.68 2.70
C GLU A 364 -12.19 -6.64 3.70
N ALA A 365 -12.51 -6.44 4.98
CA ALA A 365 -11.59 -6.69 6.07
C ALA A 365 -11.60 -8.19 6.38
N GLY A 366 -10.57 -8.90 5.93
CA GLY A 366 -10.30 -10.27 6.39
C GLY A 366 -9.62 -10.33 7.74
#